data_AF-A0AA35RXK6-F1
#
_entry.id   AF-A0AA35RXK6-F1
#
_cell.length_a   1.000
_cell.length_b   1.000
_cell.length_c   1.000
_cell.angle_alpha   90.00
_cell.angle_beta   90.00
_cell.angle_gamma   90.00
#
_symmetry.space_group_name_H-M   'P 1'
#
loop_
_entity.id
_entity.type
_entity.pdbx_description
1 polymer ?
#
loop_
_entity_poly.entity_id
_entity_poly.type
_entity_poly.pdbx_seq_one_letter_code
_entity_poly.pdbx_strand_id
1 'polypeptide(L)'
;MAGRVFCSRLQPVRHLARRSALQPRRYQSGGGGAGATNTWLVLAAAGASVAAAYQVYTSNRTKPLVEQKKDAYAKSGAVHPEAVAEQQLTPSSTEAATEESAPPPESETPPPPISLPDKVPYVLVGGGTASFAAAKAIRERDPAAKVLIVTQENYSPYSRPPLSKHLWLSGDHAAAQQLKFIAPWSGGKLVDLFYNADFCKVGELMDREEGGIAVLTGTKVVGMDTKSGSISLAGGHVISYDKCLLATGGRPRTLPLFSGEKVEKHVSVYREIPDFLTLDQRLENTKRVLVVGGGFLGTELAVGMATRYREGGLQVYQLFPESGNLGLVLPPALASWTLDKVKKEGVEVFPNVTPVSVEPESGGVKVTTSSGIELTVDHVVVAVGLWPNTDLASSGQLEVDRHLGGFRVNAELQACSNVWAAGDAACFYDPHLGRRRVEHHDHAQVSGRLAGSNMAGDQQKFEHQSMFWSDVGPDVGFEATGVVDSSLPTCGVYPKTSTELLQEGGAGVDDYSKGVVFYLSREERRVVGVLTWNLFGKMDIARKVIAEGKKEGEIGRLMSQFGLEPPPKPQPQQYQ
;
A
#
# COMPACT_ATOMS: atom_id res chain seq x y z
N MET A 1 -11.20 -31.49 -36.62
CA MET A 1 -12.53 -31.01 -37.06
C MET A 1 -12.84 -29.73 -36.31
N ALA A 2 -13.17 -28.67 -37.05
CA ALA A 2 -13.39 -27.33 -36.52
C ALA A 2 -14.67 -27.23 -35.67
N GLY A 3 -14.59 -26.53 -34.54
CA GLY A 3 -15.71 -26.20 -33.67
C GLY A 3 -15.56 -24.77 -33.16
N ARG A 4 -16.41 -23.88 -33.69
CA ARG A 4 -16.37 -22.42 -33.58
C ARG A 4 -16.60 -21.92 -32.15
N VAL A 5 -15.74 -21.01 -31.68
CA VAL A 5 -15.98 -20.19 -30.49
C VAL A 5 -16.80 -18.96 -30.89
N PHE A 6 -17.99 -18.83 -30.30
CA PHE A 6 -18.89 -17.70 -30.49
C PHE A 6 -18.36 -16.47 -29.76
N CYS A 7 -18.15 -15.39 -30.52
CA CYS A 7 -17.74 -14.08 -30.04
C CYS A 7 -19.01 -13.24 -29.80
N SER A 8 -19.39 -12.99 -28.54
CA SER A 8 -20.52 -12.12 -28.21
C SER A 8 -20.09 -10.65 -28.25
N ARG A 9 -20.49 -9.97 -29.33
CA ARG A 9 -20.46 -8.51 -29.48
C ARG A 9 -21.43 -7.87 -28.47
N LEU A 10 -20.91 -7.02 -27.59
CA LEU A 10 -21.71 -6.06 -26.83
C LEU A 10 -22.00 -4.85 -27.73
N GLN A 11 -23.28 -4.61 -28.02
CA GLN A 11 -23.74 -3.37 -28.66
C GLN A 11 -23.87 -2.24 -27.61
N PRO A 12 -23.57 -0.98 -27.97
CA PRO A 12 -23.71 0.16 -27.07
C PRO A 12 -25.17 0.63 -26.98
N VAL A 13 -25.66 0.78 -25.75
CA VAL A 13 -26.95 1.37 -25.43
C VAL A 13 -26.90 2.88 -25.70
N ARG A 14 -27.69 3.33 -26.68
CA ARG A 14 -27.96 4.75 -26.97
C ARG A 14 -28.85 5.32 -25.86
N HIS A 15 -28.36 6.28 -25.07
CA HIS A 15 -29.23 7.15 -24.29
C HIS A 15 -29.52 8.45 -25.04
N LEU A 16 -30.81 8.71 -25.23
CA LEU A 16 -31.37 9.89 -25.86
C LEU A 16 -31.00 11.16 -25.10
N ALA A 17 -30.43 12.12 -25.81
CA ALA A 17 -30.37 13.51 -25.42
C ALA A 17 -31.78 14.13 -25.43
N ARG A 18 -32.22 14.70 -24.30
CA ARG A 18 -33.27 15.73 -24.29
C ARG A 18 -32.62 17.08 -24.00
N ARG A 19 -32.63 17.93 -25.03
CA ARG A 19 -32.34 19.35 -24.98
C ARG A 19 -33.42 20.06 -24.16
N SER A 20 -33.05 20.82 -23.15
CA SER A 20 -33.83 21.95 -22.65
C SER A 20 -32.94 23.17 -22.68
N ALA A 21 -33.25 24.09 -23.60
CA ALA A 21 -32.57 25.34 -23.82
C ALA A 21 -32.98 26.36 -22.77
N LEU A 22 -32.03 26.93 -22.02
CA LEU A 22 -32.18 28.21 -21.32
C LEU A 22 -30.82 28.94 -21.29
N GLN A 23 -30.75 30.05 -22.01
CA GLN A 23 -29.78 31.14 -21.91
C GLN A 23 -30.59 32.45 -22.02
N PRO A 24 -30.05 33.65 -21.70
CA PRO A 24 -29.65 34.13 -20.38
C PRO A 24 -30.39 35.45 -20.03
N ARG A 25 -30.55 35.80 -18.75
CA ARG A 25 -31.01 37.15 -18.37
C ARG A 25 -29.82 38.01 -17.91
N ARG A 26 -29.47 38.98 -18.75
CA ARG A 26 -28.69 40.17 -18.39
C ARG A 26 -29.47 41.00 -17.38
N TYR A 27 -28.79 41.46 -16.34
CA TYR A 27 -29.18 42.65 -15.59
C TYR A 27 -28.05 43.67 -15.69
N GLN A 28 -28.38 44.87 -16.16
CA GLN A 28 -27.53 46.05 -16.23
C GLN A 28 -28.13 47.09 -15.28
N SER A 29 -27.32 47.60 -14.35
CA SER A 29 -27.41 48.90 -13.69
C SER A 29 -26.15 48.98 -12.81
N GLY A 30 -25.27 49.98 -12.80
CA GLY A 30 -25.33 51.36 -13.26
C GLY A 30 -24.71 52.23 -12.17
N GLY A 31 -23.60 52.91 -12.47
CA GLY A 31 -23.25 54.21 -11.87
C GLY A 31 -22.34 54.28 -10.63
N GLY A 32 -21.18 54.95 -10.82
CA GLY A 32 -20.51 55.87 -9.87
C GLY A 32 -19.83 55.24 -8.64
N GLY A 33 -18.66 55.66 -8.17
CA GLY A 33 -17.83 56.82 -8.41
C GLY A 33 -16.58 56.72 -7.52
N ALA A 34 -15.58 57.53 -7.85
CA ALA A 34 -14.26 57.57 -7.23
C ALA A 34 -14.26 57.86 -5.71
N GLY A 35 -13.22 57.38 -5.02
CA GLY A 35 -12.96 57.74 -3.63
C GLY A 35 -11.72 57.06 -3.06
N ALA A 36 -10.54 57.40 -3.59
CA ALA A 36 -9.28 57.11 -2.92
C ALA A 36 -9.20 57.94 -1.64
N THR A 37 -9.02 57.28 -0.49
CA THR A 37 -8.44 57.93 0.70
C THR A 37 -7.45 56.97 1.34
N ASN A 38 -6.19 57.36 1.28
CA ASN A 38 -5.13 56.87 2.16
C ASN A 38 -5.49 57.27 3.60
N THR A 39 -5.39 56.34 4.55
CA THR A 39 -5.22 56.70 5.96
C THR A 39 -4.20 55.75 6.57
N TRP A 40 -3.10 56.35 7.03
CA TRP A 40 -1.98 55.69 7.68
C TRP A 40 -2.33 55.25 9.10
N LEU A 41 -1.75 54.10 9.46
CA LEU A 41 -1.51 53.47 10.76
C LEU A 41 -1.86 54.23 12.06
N VAL A 42 -2.48 53.48 12.98
CA VAL A 42 -2.13 53.49 14.41
C VAL A 42 -1.78 52.05 14.81
N LEU A 43 -0.47 51.75 14.88
CA LEU A 43 0.08 50.57 15.53
C LEU A 43 0.14 50.84 17.05
N ALA A 44 -0.65 50.12 17.83
CA ALA A 44 -0.47 50.02 19.28
C ALA A 44 -0.48 48.54 19.70
N ALA A 45 0.74 48.05 20.00
CA ALA A 45 1.08 46.97 20.92
C ALA A 45 0.18 45.71 20.99
N ALA A 46 0.46 44.73 20.11
CA ALA A 46 0.21 43.30 20.39
C ALA A 46 1.23 42.41 19.63
N GLY A 47 2.52 42.79 19.66
CA GLY A 47 3.56 42.20 18.81
C GLY A 47 4.14 40.85 19.27
N ALA A 48 3.91 40.41 20.51
CA ALA A 48 4.55 39.19 21.03
C ALA A 48 3.64 37.94 20.95
N SER A 49 2.32 38.09 21.14
CA SER A 49 1.37 36.98 21.16
C SER A 49 0.90 36.57 19.76
N VAL A 50 0.78 37.52 18.82
CA VAL A 50 0.41 37.23 17.43
C VAL A 50 1.59 36.65 16.65
N ALA A 51 2.83 37.10 16.91
CA ALA A 51 4.01 36.50 16.31
C ALA A 51 4.26 35.08 16.84
N ALA A 52 4.10 34.84 18.15
CA ALA A 52 4.19 33.49 18.71
C ALA A 52 3.06 32.58 18.20
N ALA A 53 1.81 33.08 18.10
CA ALA A 53 0.71 32.33 17.52
C ALA A 53 0.89 32.08 16.02
N TYR A 54 1.41 33.04 15.26
CA TYR A 54 1.72 32.91 13.83
C TYR A 54 2.92 31.99 13.59
N GLN A 55 3.90 31.96 14.49
CA GLN A 55 5.10 31.12 14.41
C GLN A 55 4.81 29.68 14.91
N VAL A 56 3.91 29.50 15.88
CA VAL A 56 3.30 28.20 16.23
C VAL A 56 2.33 27.71 15.13
N TYR A 57 1.66 28.63 14.44
CA TYR A 57 0.74 28.35 13.32
C TYR A 57 1.47 27.99 12.02
N THR A 58 2.57 28.67 11.68
CA THR A 58 3.42 28.31 10.52
C THR A 58 4.24 27.06 10.80
N SER A 59 4.75 26.86 12.02
CA SER A 59 5.46 25.61 12.37
C SER A 59 4.56 24.38 12.34
N ASN A 60 3.27 24.49 12.71
CA ASN A 60 2.31 23.40 12.51
C ASN A 60 1.94 23.15 11.04
N ARG A 61 2.21 24.10 10.13
CA ARG A 61 2.03 23.97 8.68
C ARG A 61 3.25 23.34 8.00
N THR A 62 4.38 23.22 8.70
CA THR A 62 5.67 22.76 8.16
C THR A 62 6.29 21.62 8.98
N LYS A 63 5.51 20.93 9.82
CA LYS A 63 5.97 19.67 10.39
C LYS A 63 5.94 18.61 9.29
N PRO A 64 7.08 17.96 8.96
CA PRO A 64 7.08 16.83 8.04
C PRO A 64 6.04 15.78 8.46
N LEU A 65 5.41 15.09 7.51
CA LEU A 65 4.39 14.06 7.78
C LEU A 65 4.82 13.05 8.85
N VAL A 66 6.10 12.73 8.87
CA VAL A 66 6.83 11.98 9.90
C VAL A 66 6.49 12.43 11.32
N GLU A 67 6.66 13.71 11.59
CA GLU A 67 6.49 14.28 12.92
C GLU A 67 5.01 14.35 13.29
N GLN A 68 4.14 14.63 12.31
CA GLN A 68 2.69 14.59 12.50
C GLN A 68 2.21 13.18 12.90
N LYS A 69 2.70 12.14 12.23
CA LYS A 69 2.43 10.74 12.58
C LYS A 69 2.91 10.45 14.01
N LYS A 70 4.18 10.74 14.32
CA LYS A 70 4.76 10.50 15.65
C LYS A 70 3.93 11.13 16.76
N ASP A 71 3.56 12.40 16.62
CA ASP A 71 2.74 13.12 17.59
C ASP A 71 1.32 12.52 17.72
N ALA A 72 0.69 12.14 16.61
CA ALA A 72 -0.66 11.57 16.60
C ALA A 72 -0.71 10.17 17.23
N TYR A 73 0.28 9.32 16.96
CA TYR A 73 0.40 8.00 17.54
C TYR A 73 0.65 8.05 19.05
N ALA A 74 1.59 8.90 19.49
CA ALA A 74 1.85 9.11 20.91
C ALA A 74 0.61 9.58 21.68
N LYS A 75 -0.19 10.48 21.09
CA LYS A 75 -1.42 11.00 21.71
C LYS A 75 -2.56 9.98 21.77
N SER A 76 -2.68 9.11 20.78
CA SER A 76 -3.75 8.11 20.71
C SER A 76 -3.44 6.83 21.48
N GLY A 77 -2.16 6.56 21.76
CA GLY A 77 -1.71 5.26 22.27
C GLY A 77 -1.76 4.15 21.22
N ALA A 78 -2.14 4.46 19.98
CA ALA A 78 -2.13 3.52 18.88
C ALA A 78 -0.68 3.19 18.47
N VAL A 79 -0.49 2.01 17.91
CA VAL A 79 0.79 1.59 17.32
C VAL A 79 0.56 1.45 15.80
N HIS A 80 1.30 2.22 14.99
CA HIS A 80 1.23 2.11 13.53
C HIS A 80 1.68 0.70 13.10
N PRO A 81 1.13 0.07 12.05
CA PRO A 81 1.61 -1.23 11.57
C PRO A 81 3.08 -1.22 11.16
N GLU A 82 3.58 -0.13 10.57
CA GLU A 82 5.04 0.07 10.39
C GLU A 82 5.78 0.04 11.73
N ALA A 83 5.20 0.54 12.83
CA ALA A 83 5.77 0.47 14.17
C ALA A 83 5.73 -0.90 14.85
N VAL A 84 4.86 -1.79 14.40
CA VAL A 84 4.93 -3.21 14.75
C VAL A 84 5.96 -3.93 13.88
N ALA A 85 6.03 -3.58 12.59
CA ALA A 85 7.12 -4.01 11.72
C ALA A 85 8.49 -3.53 12.22
N GLU A 86 8.58 -2.32 12.80
CA GLU A 86 9.78 -1.70 13.37
C GLU A 86 10.47 -2.57 14.40
N GLN A 87 9.71 -3.20 15.32
CA GLN A 87 10.28 -4.09 16.34
C GLN A 87 10.89 -5.37 15.74
N GLN A 88 10.56 -5.66 14.48
CA GLN A 88 10.98 -6.86 13.77
C GLN A 88 12.08 -6.58 12.75
N LEU A 89 12.38 -5.30 12.47
CA LEU A 89 13.47 -4.87 11.59
C LEU A 89 14.69 -4.49 12.45
N THR A 90 15.90 -4.65 11.92
CA THR A 90 17.12 -4.35 12.68
C THR A 90 17.27 -2.82 12.90
N PRO A 91 17.57 -2.35 14.13
CA PRO A 91 18.26 -1.09 14.29
C PRO A 91 19.73 -1.33 13.94
N SER A 92 20.23 -0.67 12.88
CA SER A 92 21.65 -0.74 12.51
C SER A 92 22.52 -0.46 13.74
N SER A 93 23.28 -1.46 14.19
CA SER A 93 24.38 -1.25 15.12
C SER A 93 25.44 -0.41 14.40
N THR A 94 25.56 0.85 14.79
CA THR A 94 26.75 1.66 14.52
C THR A 94 27.92 1.09 15.33
N GLU A 95 28.54 0.03 14.81
CA GLU A 95 29.95 -0.21 15.02
C GLU A 95 30.58 -0.29 13.63
N ALA A 96 31.43 0.69 13.34
CA ALA A 96 32.33 0.64 12.23
C ALA A 96 33.24 -0.57 12.43
N ALA A 97 32.89 -1.70 11.80
CA ALA A 97 33.85 -2.75 11.55
C ALA A 97 34.90 -2.14 10.62
N THR A 98 36.09 -1.90 11.16
CA THR A 98 37.28 -1.52 10.42
C THR A 98 37.45 -2.43 9.21
N GLU A 99 37.49 -1.81 8.03
CA GLU A 99 37.83 -2.47 6.76
C GLU A 99 39.22 -3.10 6.87
N GLU A 100 39.27 -4.42 7.07
CA GLU A 100 40.36 -5.21 6.48
C GLU A 100 39.88 -5.66 5.10
N SER A 101 40.61 -5.22 4.08
CA SER A 101 40.35 -5.54 2.68
C SER A 101 40.36 -7.06 2.48
N ALA A 102 39.19 -7.64 2.23
CA ALA A 102 39.10 -9.02 1.76
C ALA A 102 39.81 -9.14 0.40
N PRO A 103 40.64 -10.18 0.17
CA PRO A 103 41.28 -10.40 -1.12
C PRO A 103 40.22 -10.71 -2.20
N PRO A 104 40.54 -10.48 -3.49
CA PRO A 104 39.61 -10.68 -4.60
C PRO A 104 39.12 -12.14 -4.66
N PRO A 105 37.90 -12.40 -5.19
CA PRO A 105 37.28 -13.70 -5.11
C PRO A 105 38.09 -14.72 -5.92
N GLU A 106 38.71 -15.66 -5.21
CA GLU A 106 39.17 -16.90 -5.81
C GLU A 106 37.97 -17.66 -6.36
N SER A 107 38.15 -18.32 -7.50
CA SER A 107 37.12 -19.07 -8.22
C SER A 107 36.40 -20.06 -7.29
N GLU A 108 35.18 -19.71 -6.88
CA GLU A 108 34.38 -20.54 -5.99
C GLU A 108 33.93 -21.81 -6.71
N THR A 109 34.46 -22.95 -6.26
CA THR A 109 33.74 -24.22 -6.38
C THR A 109 32.29 -24.05 -5.89
N PRO A 110 31.29 -24.58 -6.60
CA PRO A 110 29.90 -24.45 -6.18
C PRO A 110 29.74 -25.00 -4.76
N PRO A 111 28.96 -24.32 -3.89
CA PRO A 111 28.73 -24.78 -2.54
C PRO A 111 28.19 -26.22 -2.56
N PRO A 112 28.58 -27.07 -1.60
CA PRO A 112 28.06 -28.42 -1.51
C PRO A 112 26.52 -28.38 -1.49
N PRO A 113 25.84 -29.36 -2.10
CA PRO A 113 24.38 -29.38 -2.16
C PRO A 113 23.80 -29.29 -0.76
N ILE A 114 22.90 -28.32 -0.55
CA ILE A 114 22.19 -28.15 0.73
C ILE A 114 21.46 -29.46 1.02
N SER A 115 21.77 -30.10 2.16
CA SER A 115 21.00 -31.25 2.64
C SER A 115 19.60 -30.79 3.02
N LEU A 116 18.59 -31.21 2.26
CA LEU A 116 17.19 -30.86 2.50
C LEU A 116 16.56 -31.90 3.41
N PRO A 117 15.74 -31.49 4.40
CA PRO A 117 15.02 -32.45 5.22
C PRO A 117 13.93 -33.18 4.40
N ASP A 118 13.76 -34.47 4.62
CA ASP A 118 12.66 -35.26 4.03
C ASP A 118 11.32 -34.99 4.74
N LYS A 119 11.39 -34.55 6.00
CA LYS A 119 10.22 -34.21 6.82
C LYS A 119 10.52 -33.03 7.75
N VAL A 120 9.54 -32.13 7.90
CA VAL A 120 9.57 -31.03 8.87
C VAL A 120 8.24 -30.94 9.64
N PRO A 121 8.23 -30.56 10.93
CA PRO A 121 6.96 -30.38 11.66
C PRO A 121 6.10 -29.25 11.07
N TYR A 122 6.72 -28.11 10.78
CA TYR A 122 6.04 -26.93 10.24
C TYR A 122 6.71 -26.49 8.93
N VAL A 123 5.93 -26.40 7.86
CA VAL A 123 6.38 -25.82 6.59
C VAL A 123 5.56 -24.59 6.22
N LEU A 124 6.22 -23.49 5.89
CA LEU A 124 5.59 -22.24 5.49
C LEU A 124 5.97 -21.93 4.04
N VAL A 125 4.98 -21.94 3.15
CA VAL A 125 5.19 -21.75 1.71
C VAL A 125 5.05 -20.27 1.36
N GLY A 126 6.16 -19.64 0.97
CA GLY A 126 6.34 -18.22 0.73
C GLY A 126 7.19 -17.57 1.82
N GLY A 127 8.12 -16.68 1.46
CA GLY A 127 9.06 -16.03 2.38
C GLY A 127 8.67 -14.62 2.80
N GLY A 128 7.38 -14.26 2.81
CA GLY A 128 6.92 -12.91 3.09
C GLY A 128 6.57 -12.63 4.56
N THR A 129 5.97 -11.47 4.80
CA THR A 129 5.50 -10.99 6.12
C THR A 129 4.63 -12.00 6.87
N ALA A 130 3.70 -12.69 6.18
CA ALA A 130 2.81 -13.65 6.83
C ALA A 130 3.57 -14.89 7.36
N SER A 131 4.49 -15.44 6.56
CA SER A 131 5.32 -16.57 7.01
C SER A 131 6.27 -16.17 8.14
N PHE A 132 6.88 -14.99 8.07
CA PHE A 132 7.73 -14.51 9.15
C PHE A 132 6.94 -14.39 10.47
N ALA A 133 5.76 -13.76 10.42
CA ALA A 133 4.88 -13.63 11.59
C ALA A 133 4.41 -15.00 12.12
N ALA A 134 4.08 -15.94 11.23
CA ALA A 134 3.70 -17.31 11.61
C ALA A 134 4.84 -18.08 12.26
N ALA A 135 6.05 -18.05 11.68
CA ALA A 135 7.22 -18.72 12.23
C ALA A 135 7.54 -18.23 13.65
N LYS A 136 7.49 -16.91 13.86
CA LYS A 136 7.66 -16.31 15.19
C LYS A 136 6.56 -16.78 16.15
N ALA A 137 5.30 -16.73 15.74
CA ALA A 137 4.18 -17.14 16.58
C ALA A 137 4.24 -18.62 16.98
N ILE A 138 4.67 -19.50 16.06
CA ILE A 138 4.91 -20.93 16.32
C ILE A 138 5.99 -21.06 17.40
N ARG A 139 7.16 -20.44 17.22
CA ARG A 139 8.28 -20.50 18.17
C ARG A 139 7.96 -19.91 19.55
N GLU A 140 7.10 -18.89 19.61
CA GLU A 140 6.62 -18.33 20.87
C GLU A 140 5.76 -19.33 21.68
N ARG A 141 5.04 -20.23 21.01
CA ARG A 141 4.15 -21.24 21.64
C ARG A 141 4.82 -22.57 21.85
N ASP A 142 5.69 -22.94 20.93
CA ASP A 142 6.53 -24.12 20.95
C ASP A 142 7.99 -23.71 20.75
N PRO A 143 8.73 -23.42 21.84
CA PRO A 143 10.14 -23.07 21.79
C PRO A 143 11.07 -24.19 21.31
N ALA A 144 10.57 -25.40 21.00
CA ALA A 144 11.33 -26.47 20.36
C ALA A 144 10.91 -26.71 18.89
N ALA A 145 9.93 -25.96 18.38
CA ALA A 145 9.44 -26.11 17.02
C ALA A 145 10.55 -25.92 15.97
N LYS A 146 10.51 -26.79 14.96
CA LYS A 146 11.35 -26.75 13.77
C LYS A 146 10.51 -26.25 12.60
N VAL A 147 10.79 -25.04 12.15
CA VAL A 147 9.99 -24.34 11.13
C VAL A 147 10.83 -24.13 9.88
N LEU A 148 10.36 -24.63 8.74
CA LEU A 148 10.99 -24.40 7.44
C LEU A 148 10.14 -23.41 6.62
N ILE A 149 10.70 -22.25 6.31
CA ILE A 149 10.16 -21.32 5.32
C ILE A 149 10.75 -21.69 3.95
N VAL A 150 9.91 -21.89 2.95
CA VAL A 150 10.35 -22.14 1.57
C VAL A 150 9.94 -20.96 0.69
N THR A 151 10.89 -20.33 0.03
CA THR A 151 10.65 -19.14 -0.80
C THR A 151 11.38 -19.21 -2.14
N GLN A 152 10.68 -18.80 -3.20
CA GLN A 152 11.25 -18.70 -4.54
C GLN A 152 12.21 -17.51 -4.68
N GLU A 153 12.11 -16.53 -3.78
CA GLU A 153 12.99 -15.35 -3.76
C GLU A 153 14.37 -15.73 -3.20
N ASN A 154 15.42 -15.06 -3.67
CA ASN A 154 16.79 -15.28 -3.20
C ASN A 154 17.12 -14.55 -1.88
N TYR A 155 16.09 -14.12 -1.16
CA TYR A 155 16.20 -13.22 -0.01
C TYR A 155 15.54 -13.82 1.23
N SER A 156 16.12 -13.54 2.40
CA SER A 156 15.45 -13.74 3.69
C SER A 156 14.16 -12.90 3.76
N PRO A 157 13.19 -13.25 4.63
CA PRO A 157 11.95 -12.51 4.75
C PRO A 157 12.16 -11.01 4.99
N TYR A 158 11.39 -10.17 4.30
CA TYR A 158 11.53 -8.71 4.35
C TYR A 158 10.20 -7.97 4.25
N SER A 159 10.21 -6.69 4.64
CA SER A 159 9.05 -5.81 4.56
C SER A 159 8.95 -5.17 3.17
N ARG A 160 7.82 -5.33 2.48
CA ARG A 160 7.61 -4.77 1.13
C ARG A 160 7.25 -3.26 1.06
N PRO A 161 6.52 -2.66 2.03
CA PRO A 161 6.12 -1.25 1.95
C PRO A 161 7.24 -0.23 1.68
N PRO A 162 8.48 -0.39 2.19
CA PRO A 162 9.57 0.53 1.88
C PRO A 162 10.01 0.52 0.41
N LEU A 163 9.74 -0.56 -0.34
CA LEU A 163 10.12 -0.67 -1.76
C LEU A 163 9.54 0.46 -2.62
N SER A 164 8.32 0.94 -2.36
CA SER A 164 7.70 2.04 -3.10
C SER A 164 7.74 3.38 -2.39
N LYS A 165 8.37 3.46 -1.21
CA LYS A 165 8.34 4.65 -0.34
C LYS A 165 9.75 5.09 0.04
N HIS A 166 10.21 4.70 1.23
CA HIS A 166 11.43 5.19 1.84
C HIS A 166 12.68 4.95 0.99
N LEU A 167 12.76 3.85 0.23
CA LEU A 167 13.90 3.61 -0.65
C LEU A 167 13.96 4.58 -1.83
N TRP A 168 12.82 5.12 -2.29
CA TRP A 168 12.75 6.15 -3.33
C TRP A 168 12.89 7.56 -2.75
N LEU A 169 12.32 7.81 -1.59
CA LEU A 169 12.26 9.14 -0.95
C LEU A 169 13.52 9.48 -0.14
N SER A 170 14.38 8.48 0.16
CA SER A 170 15.65 8.71 0.83
C SER A 170 16.61 9.50 -0.06
N GLY A 171 17.18 10.58 0.50
CA GLY A 171 18.29 11.30 -0.12
C GLY A 171 19.62 10.54 -0.11
N ASP A 172 19.72 9.45 0.65
CA ASP A 172 20.88 8.54 0.61
C ASP A 172 20.61 7.40 -0.39
N HIS A 173 21.01 7.63 -1.64
CA HIS A 173 20.84 6.68 -2.73
C HIS A 173 21.70 5.42 -2.55
N ALA A 174 22.88 5.56 -1.95
CA ALA A 174 23.80 4.45 -1.71
C ALA A 174 23.25 3.50 -0.64
N ALA A 175 22.68 4.04 0.44
CA ALA A 175 21.98 3.23 1.44
C ALA A 175 20.77 2.50 0.83
N ALA A 176 19.99 3.17 -0.01
CA ALA A 176 18.83 2.56 -0.66
C ALA A 176 19.22 1.37 -1.55
N GLN A 177 20.33 1.45 -2.27
CA GLN A 177 20.90 0.34 -3.06
C GLN A 177 21.36 -0.85 -2.19
N GLN A 178 21.71 -0.59 -0.93
CA GLN A 178 21.96 -1.63 0.07
C GLN A 178 20.68 -2.08 0.80
N LEU A 179 19.50 -1.69 0.32
CA LEU A 179 18.19 -1.98 0.91
C LEU A 179 18.04 -1.42 2.33
N LYS A 180 18.73 -0.32 2.61
CA LYS A 180 18.62 0.41 3.87
C LYS A 180 17.94 1.74 3.64
N PHE A 181 17.15 2.17 4.61
CA PHE A 181 16.43 3.44 4.52
C PHE A 181 16.38 4.13 5.87
N ILE A 182 16.29 5.45 5.86
CA ILE A 182 15.92 6.21 7.05
C ILE A 182 14.41 6.26 7.08
N ALA A 183 13.87 5.80 8.20
CA ALA A 183 12.45 5.86 8.41
C ALA A 183 12.09 7.02 9.35
N PRO A 184 10.89 7.59 9.19
CA PRO A 184 10.34 8.62 10.08
C PRO A 184 10.55 8.34 11.59
N TRP A 185 10.39 7.06 11.95
CA TRP A 185 10.43 6.55 13.31
C TRP A 185 11.82 6.17 13.80
N SER A 186 12.79 5.98 12.91
CA SER A 186 14.12 5.45 13.28
C SER A 186 14.97 6.46 14.05
N GLY A 187 14.45 7.68 14.27
CA GLY A 187 15.21 8.77 14.88
C GLY A 187 16.42 9.17 14.04
N GLY A 188 16.35 9.00 12.72
CA GLY A 188 17.44 9.28 11.79
C GLY A 188 18.41 8.10 11.57
N LYS A 189 18.17 6.93 12.20
CA LYS A 189 19.01 5.74 11.99
C LYS A 189 18.64 5.01 10.71
N LEU A 190 19.62 4.35 10.10
CA LEU A 190 19.36 3.41 9.01
C LEU A 190 18.64 2.16 9.55
N VAL A 191 17.62 1.75 8.82
CA VAL A 191 16.81 0.56 9.04
C VAL A 191 17.05 -0.38 7.88
N ASP A 192 17.22 -1.66 8.18
CA ASP A 192 17.30 -2.72 7.17
C ASP A 192 15.90 -3.16 6.72
N LEU A 193 15.76 -3.50 5.44
CA LEU A 193 14.52 -4.01 4.87
C LEU A 193 14.15 -5.39 5.41
N PHE A 194 15.14 -6.19 5.82
CA PHE A 194 14.98 -7.58 6.24
C PHE A 194 14.42 -7.71 7.66
N TYR A 195 13.51 -8.69 7.85
CA TYR A 195 13.06 -9.08 9.17
C TYR A 195 14.13 -9.88 9.91
N ASN A 196 14.27 -9.61 11.21
CA ASN A 196 15.28 -10.22 12.05
C ASN A 196 14.74 -11.41 12.87
N ALA A 197 15.41 -12.55 12.77
CA ALA A 197 15.24 -13.71 13.65
C ALA A 197 16.55 -14.52 13.71
N ASP A 198 16.69 -15.38 14.71
CA ASP A 198 17.79 -16.36 14.79
C ASP A 198 17.55 -17.50 13.78
N PHE A 199 17.81 -17.22 12.50
CA PHE A 199 17.65 -18.19 11.42
C PHE A 199 18.79 -19.21 11.44
N CYS A 200 18.45 -20.50 11.46
CA CYS A 200 19.43 -21.58 11.32
C CYS A 200 19.62 -21.99 9.85
N LYS A 201 20.71 -22.70 9.55
CA LYS A 201 20.87 -23.30 8.22
C LYS A 201 19.85 -24.42 8.02
N VAL A 202 19.37 -24.57 6.79
CA VAL A 202 18.37 -25.60 6.42
C VAL A 202 18.83 -27.00 6.81
N GLY A 203 20.10 -27.34 6.54
CA GLY A 203 20.65 -28.67 6.85
C GLY A 203 20.84 -28.94 8.35
N GLU A 204 20.82 -27.92 9.19
CA GLU A 204 20.99 -28.04 10.66
C GLU A 204 19.63 -28.07 11.38
N LEU A 205 18.53 -27.69 10.71
CA LEU A 205 17.22 -27.49 11.33
C LEU A 205 16.72 -28.71 12.11
N MET A 206 16.91 -29.91 11.56
CA MET A 206 16.40 -31.14 12.14
C MET A 206 17.24 -31.65 13.31
N ASP A 207 18.52 -31.27 13.39
CA ASP A 207 19.45 -31.71 14.42
C ASP A 207 19.47 -30.78 15.65
N ARG A 208 18.93 -29.56 15.54
CA ARG A 208 18.83 -28.63 16.67
C ARG A 208 17.81 -29.08 17.71
N GLU A 209 18.25 -29.33 18.94
CA GLU A 209 17.40 -29.74 20.06
C GLU A 209 16.43 -28.63 20.46
N GLU A 210 16.93 -27.38 20.51
CA GLU A 210 16.15 -26.17 20.79
C GLU A 210 15.23 -25.75 19.64
N GLY A 211 15.24 -26.49 18.52
CA GLY A 211 14.50 -26.15 17.30
C GLY A 211 15.08 -24.92 16.59
N GLY A 212 14.27 -24.30 15.73
CA GLY A 212 14.72 -23.14 14.96
C GLY A 212 13.82 -22.79 13.80
N ILE A 213 14.16 -21.69 13.12
CA ILE A 213 13.54 -21.27 11.87
C ILE A 213 14.62 -21.34 10.80
N ALA A 214 14.41 -22.12 9.73
CA ALA A 214 15.27 -22.09 8.56
C ALA A 214 14.53 -21.49 7.37
N VAL A 215 15.28 -20.85 6.47
CA VAL A 215 14.74 -20.29 5.22
C VAL A 215 15.45 -20.95 4.04
N LEU A 216 14.69 -21.69 3.24
CA LEU A 216 15.13 -22.24 1.97
C LEU A 216 14.77 -21.26 0.85
N THR A 217 15.75 -20.47 0.41
CA THR A 217 15.60 -19.46 -0.64
C THR A 217 15.82 -20.03 -2.04
N GLY A 218 15.42 -19.28 -3.07
CA GLY A 218 15.69 -19.60 -4.48
C GLY A 218 14.98 -20.86 -5.00
N THR A 219 13.98 -21.39 -4.29
CA THR A 219 13.25 -22.59 -4.72
C THR A 219 11.73 -22.42 -4.60
N LYS A 220 11.01 -22.88 -5.62
CA LYS A 220 9.56 -22.78 -5.68
C LYS A 220 8.94 -24.11 -5.25
N VAL A 221 7.91 -24.03 -4.41
CA VAL A 221 6.98 -25.15 -4.20
C VAL A 221 6.04 -25.21 -5.40
N VAL A 222 6.07 -26.34 -6.12
CA VAL A 222 5.32 -26.54 -7.38
C VAL A 222 4.17 -27.53 -7.23
N GLY A 223 4.15 -28.30 -6.14
CA GLY A 223 3.10 -29.28 -5.86
C GLY A 223 2.83 -29.39 -4.36
N MET A 224 1.62 -29.82 -4.03
CA MET A 224 1.22 -30.17 -2.67
C MET A 224 0.28 -31.37 -2.74
N ASP A 225 0.44 -32.31 -1.82
CA ASP A 225 -0.52 -33.36 -1.53
C ASP A 225 -1.00 -33.19 -0.08
N THR A 226 -2.25 -32.79 0.07
CA THR A 226 -2.87 -32.54 1.38
C THR A 226 -3.29 -33.82 2.09
N LYS A 227 -3.40 -34.96 1.37
CA LYS A 227 -3.75 -36.25 1.97
C LYS A 227 -2.53 -36.91 2.60
N SER A 228 -1.40 -36.88 1.89
CA SER A 228 -0.13 -37.41 2.40
C SER A 228 0.64 -36.42 3.28
N GLY A 229 0.28 -35.13 3.22
CA GLY A 229 0.96 -34.08 3.98
C GLY A 229 2.35 -33.81 3.41
N SER A 230 2.45 -33.50 2.12
CA SER A 230 3.75 -33.24 1.47
C SER A 230 3.72 -32.10 0.46
N ILE A 231 4.88 -31.49 0.23
CA ILE A 231 5.12 -30.49 -0.81
C ILE A 231 6.20 -30.97 -1.76
N SER A 232 6.09 -30.60 -3.04
CA SER A 232 7.10 -30.88 -4.07
C SER A 232 7.80 -29.58 -4.48
N LEU A 233 9.12 -29.58 -4.45
CA LEU A 233 9.95 -28.46 -4.89
C LEU A 233 10.22 -28.54 -6.40
N ALA A 234 10.54 -27.41 -7.03
CA ALA A 234 10.86 -27.34 -8.46
C ALA A 234 12.06 -28.24 -8.86
N GLY A 235 12.98 -28.51 -7.92
CA GLY A 235 14.11 -29.44 -8.10
C GLY A 235 13.75 -30.92 -7.94
N GLY A 236 12.48 -31.27 -7.74
CA GLY A 236 12.00 -32.65 -7.60
C GLY A 236 12.03 -33.21 -6.17
N HIS A 237 12.73 -32.57 -5.24
CA HIS A 237 12.73 -32.97 -3.81
C HIS A 237 11.33 -32.83 -3.21
N VAL A 238 10.94 -33.80 -2.37
CA VAL A 238 9.64 -33.84 -1.70
C VAL A 238 9.87 -33.72 -0.20
N ILE A 239 9.14 -32.80 0.44
CA ILE A 239 9.21 -32.59 1.89
C ILE A 239 7.85 -32.92 2.49
N SER A 240 7.83 -33.90 3.39
CA SER A 240 6.65 -34.20 4.21
C SER A 240 6.51 -33.17 5.34
N TYR A 241 5.27 -32.86 5.73
CA TYR A 241 4.98 -31.92 6.80
C TYR A 241 3.88 -32.43 7.72
N ASP A 242 3.93 -32.02 8.99
CA ASP A 242 2.79 -32.23 9.90
C ASP A 242 1.75 -31.11 9.71
N LYS A 243 2.20 -29.84 9.63
CA LYS A 243 1.35 -28.66 9.41
C LYS A 243 1.96 -27.72 8.36
N CYS A 244 1.11 -27.20 7.47
CA CYS A 244 1.53 -26.30 6.40
C CYS A 244 0.79 -24.95 6.42
N LEU A 245 1.52 -23.87 6.15
CA LEU A 245 0.96 -22.55 5.87
C LEU A 245 1.17 -22.16 4.40
N LEU A 246 0.10 -21.78 3.72
CA LEU A 246 0.12 -21.15 2.40
C LEU A 246 0.15 -19.63 2.56
N ALA A 247 1.33 -19.04 2.42
CA ALA A 247 1.59 -17.60 2.49
C ALA A 247 2.29 -17.12 1.21
N THR A 248 1.81 -17.62 0.06
CA THR A 248 2.37 -17.44 -1.29
C THR A 248 2.20 -16.03 -1.86
N GLY A 249 1.51 -15.14 -1.12
CA GLY A 249 1.26 -13.77 -1.53
C GLY A 249 0.48 -13.68 -2.85
N GLY A 250 0.95 -12.82 -3.74
CA GLY A 250 0.40 -12.69 -5.08
C GLY A 250 1.41 -12.17 -6.08
N ARG A 251 1.03 -12.21 -7.35
CA ARG A 251 1.81 -11.76 -8.51
C ARG A 251 1.20 -10.52 -9.14
N PRO A 252 2.00 -9.54 -9.60
CA PRO A 252 1.50 -8.37 -10.29
C PRO A 252 0.63 -8.74 -11.49
N ARG A 253 -0.44 -7.98 -11.71
CA ARG A 253 -1.19 -8.01 -12.95
C ARG A 253 -0.38 -7.34 -14.05
N THR A 254 -0.33 -7.97 -15.21
CA THR A 254 0.25 -7.40 -16.43
C THR A 254 -0.86 -6.96 -17.38
N LEU A 255 -0.50 -6.15 -18.37
CA LEU A 255 -1.38 -5.86 -19.50
C LEU A 255 -0.76 -6.51 -20.76
N PRO A 256 -1.52 -7.34 -21.50
CA PRO A 256 -0.98 -8.03 -22.68
C PRO A 256 -0.36 -7.13 -23.75
N LEU A 257 -0.78 -5.86 -23.81
CA LEU A 257 -0.24 -4.85 -24.72
C LEU A 257 1.23 -4.48 -24.44
N PHE A 258 1.73 -4.76 -23.23
CA PHE A 258 3.13 -4.56 -22.85
C PHE A 258 3.95 -5.85 -22.95
N SER A 259 3.41 -6.91 -23.55
CA SER A 259 4.10 -8.19 -23.74
C SER A 259 4.85 -8.24 -25.09
N GLY A 260 5.89 -9.08 -25.16
CA GLY A 260 6.66 -9.35 -26.38
C GLY A 260 8.07 -8.78 -26.31
N GLU A 261 9.05 -9.56 -26.78
CA GLU A 261 10.49 -9.37 -26.53
C GLU A 261 11.01 -7.94 -26.74
N LYS A 262 10.55 -7.27 -27.81
CA LYS A 262 11.00 -5.90 -28.15
C LYS A 262 10.41 -4.82 -27.23
N VAL A 263 9.25 -5.07 -26.62
CA VAL A 263 8.54 -4.16 -25.71
C VAL A 263 8.88 -4.48 -24.26
N GLU A 264 8.83 -5.76 -23.89
CA GLU A 264 8.96 -6.25 -22.51
C GLU A 264 10.28 -5.85 -21.85
N LYS A 265 11.36 -5.76 -22.63
CA LYS A 265 12.65 -5.25 -22.13
C LYS A 265 12.60 -3.80 -21.63
N HIS A 266 11.57 -3.02 -21.98
CA HIS A 266 11.31 -1.63 -21.57
C HIS A 266 10.15 -1.53 -20.56
N VAL A 267 9.75 -2.65 -19.96
CA VAL A 267 8.61 -2.69 -19.04
C VAL A 267 9.04 -3.32 -17.73
N SER A 268 8.68 -2.70 -16.61
CA SER A 268 8.79 -3.28 -15.27
C SER A 268 7.40 -3.50 -14.68
N VAL A 269 7.21 -4.67 -14.09
CA VAL A 269 6.23 -4.86 -13.01
C VAL A 269 6.95 -4.70 -11.68
N TYR A 270 6.22 -4.31 -10.63
CA TYR A 270 6.86 -3.88 -9.39
C TYR A 270 6.31 -4.62 -8.17
N ARG A 271 7.14 -5.43 -7.50
CA ARG A 271 6.73 -6.22 -6.32
C ARG A 271 7.86 -6.58 -5.35
N GLU A 272 9.01 -6.96 -5.89
CA GLU A 272 10.12 -7.60 -5.17
C GLU A 272 11.37 -6.71 -5.14
N ILE A 273 12.35 -7.08 -4.31
CA ILE A 273 13.66 -6.38 -4.25
C ILE A 273 14.32 -6.23 -5.63
N PRO A 274 14.38 -7.27 -6.50
CA PRO A 274 14.98 -7.11 -7.82
C PRO A 274 14.27 -6.06 -8.69
N ASP A 275 12.96 -5.88 -8.52
CA ASP A 275 12.21 -4.85 -9.26
C ASP A 275 12.63 -3.45 -8.84
N PHE A 276 12.86 -3.23 -7.53
CA PHE A 276 13.42 -1.97 -7.03
C PHE A 276 14.82 -1.71 -7.59
N LEU A 277 15.75 -2.64 -7.40
CA LEU A 277 17.15 -2.47 -7.78
C LEU A 277 17.30 -2.26 -9.30
N THR A 278 16.60 -3.07 -10.09
CA THR A 278 16.63 -2.99 -11.55
C THR A 278 16.00 -1.70 -12.06
N LEU A 279 14.87 -1.29 -11.49
CA LEU A 279 14.22 -0.04 -11.89
C LEU A 279 15.08 1.16 -11.52
N ASP A 280 15.63 1.21 -10.31
CA ASP A 280 16.48 2.31 -9.86
C ASP A 280 17.73 2.45 -10.75
N GLN A 281 18.46 1.35 -10.98
CA GLN A 281 19.62 1.36 -11.88
C GLN A 281 19.26 1.82 -13.29
N ARG A 282 18.12 1.38 -13.81
CA ARG A 282 17.68 1.75 -15.15
C ARG A 282 17.34 3.23 -15.27
N LEU A 283 16.77 3.82 -14.22
CA LEU A 283 16.36 5.21 -14.24
C LEU A 283 17.54 6.19 -14.26
N GLU A 284 18.74 5.78 -13.86
CA GLU A 284 19.97 6.58 -14.00
C GLU A 284 20.23 7.05 -15.43
N ASN A 285 19.81 6.26 -16.44
CA ASN A 285 19.99 6.57 -17.85
C ASN A 285 18.67 6.80 -18.61
N THR A 286 17.56 6.92 -17.87
CA THR A 286 16.21 7.13 -18.45
C THR A 286 15.87 8.61 -18.42
N LYS A 287 15.33 9.14 -19.53
CA LYS A 287 14.83 10.51 -19.60
C LYS A 287 13.32 10.58 -19.40
N ARG A 288 12.60 9.55 -19.83
CA ARG A 288 11.12 9.51 -19.79
C ARG A 288 10.63 8.15 -19.30
N VAL A 289 9.87 8.15 -18.21
CA VAL A 289 9.22 6.95 -17.68
C VAL A 289 7.71 7.14 -17.64
N LEU A 290 6.96 6.11 -18.05
CA LEU A 290 5.51 6.07 -17.93
C LEU A 290 5.07 5.10 -16.84
N VAL A 291 4.27 5.56 -15.88
CA VAL A 291 3.57 4.72 -14.92
C VAL A 291 2.13 4.47 -15.40
N VAL A 292 1.76 3.20 -15.53
CA VAL A 292 0.41 2.77 -15.88
C VAL A 292 -0.30 2.27 -14.63
N GLY A 293 -1.29 3.04 -14.17
CA GLY A 293 -2.08 2.74 -12.98
C GLY A 293 -2.13 3.89 -11.99
N GLY A 294 -3.34 4.27 -11.57
CA GLY A 294 -3.62 5.38 -10.64
C GLY A 294 -3.80 4.94 -9.19
N GLY A 295 -3.59 3.66 -8.87
CA GLY A 295 -3.71 3.14 -7.50
C GLY A 295 -2.60 3.64 -6.57
N PHE A 296 -2.62 3.21 -5.30
CA PHE A 296 -1.61 3.58 -4.30
C PHE A 296 -0.18 3.28 -4.78
N LEU A 297 0.13 2.04 -5.17
CA LEU A 297 1.48 1.66 -5.63
C LEU A 297 1.95 2.50 -6.84
N GLY A 298 1.12 2.65 -7.86
CA GLY A 298 1.48 3.44 -9.05
C GLY A 298 1.72 4.92 -8.70
N THR A 299 0.92 5.46 -7.79
CA THR A 299 1.05 6.85 -7.35
C THR A 299 2.28 7.05 -6.46
N GLU A 300 2.56 6.12 -5.54
CA GLU A 300 3.77 6.08 -4.72
C GLU A 300 5.03 6.06 -5.59
N LEU A 301 5.08 5.16 -6.60
CA LEU A 301 6.21 5.06 -7.52
C LEU A 301 6.37 6.33 -8.38
N ALA A 302 5.28 6.88 -8.92
CA ALA A 302 5.34 8.08 -9.74
C ALA A 302 5.96 9.26 -8.96
N VAL A 303 5.48 9.49 -7.73
CA VAL A 303 6.00 10.57 -6.86
C VAL A 303 7.40 10.25 -6.36
N GLY A 304 7.69 9.00 -6.00
CA GLY A 304 9.01 8.56 -5.55
C GLY A 304 10.08 8.76 -6.61
N MET A 305 9.83 8.32 -7.85
CA MET A 305 10.74 8.52 -8.99
C MET A 305 10.93 10.00 -9.32
N ALA A 306 9.84 10.78 -9.36
CA ALA A 306 9.91 12.22 -9.65
C ALA A 306 10.70 12.98 -8.57
N THR A 307 10.58 12.57 -7.31
CA THR A 307 11.35 13.15 -6.20
C THR A 307 12.82 12.80 -6.30
N ARG A 308 13.13 11.51 -6.49
CA ARG A 308 14.50 10.97 -6.51
C ARG A 308 15.34 11.53 -7.66
N TYR A 309 14.75 11.66 -8.84
CA TYR A 309 15.45 12.08 -10.06
C TYR A 309 15.13 13.51 -10.49
N ARG A 310 14.63 14.34 -9.56
CA ARG A 310 14.28 15.74 -9.82
C ARG A 310 15.44 16.53 -10.42
N GLU A 311 16.65 16.32 -9.90
CA GLU A 311 17.87 16.99 -10.39
C GLU A 311 18.46 16.31 -11.65
N GLY A 312 18.10 15.04 -11.89
CA GLY A 312 18.52 14.26 -13.05
C GLY A 312 17.70 14.52 -14.32
N GLY A 313 16.63 15.32 -14.23
CA GLY A 313 15.79 15.69 -15.38
C GLY A 313 14.89 14.56 -15.89
N LEU A 314 14.58 13.55 -15.06
CA LEU A 314 13.65 12.49 -15.39
C LEU A 314 12.22 13.05 -15.52
N GLN A 315 11.62 12.92 -16.71
CA GLN A 315 10.20 13.20 -16.92
C GLN A 315 9.36 11.98 -16.54
N VAL A 316 8.50 12.12 -15.54
CA VAL A 316 7.60 11.06 -15.08
C VAL A 316 6.19 11.33 -15.59
N TYR A 317 5.65 10.41 -16.37
CA TYR A 317 4.26 10.40 -16.79
C TYR A 317 3.47 9.38 -15.97
N GLN A 318 2.20 9.65 -15.68
CA GLN A 318 1.28 8.68 -15.11
C GLN A 318 -0.03 8.69 -15.87
N LEU A 319 -0.56 7.54 -16.26
CA LEU A 319 -1.88 7.44 -16.88
C LEU A 319 -2.74 6.35 -16.24
N PHE A 320 -4.06 6.57 -16.26
CA PHE A 320 -5.04 5.64 -15.70
C PHE A 320 -6.48 6.02 -16.14
N PRO A 321 -7.43 5.06 -16.14
CA PRO A 321 -8.80 5.29 -16.60
C PRO A 321 -9.66 6.13 -15.65
N GLU A 322 -9.29 6.25 -14.37
CA GLU A 322 -10.04 7.02 -13.39
C GLU A 322 -9.87 8.54 -13.61
N SER A 323 -10.80 9.34 -13.06
CA SER A 323 -10.77 10.80 -13.18
C SER A 323 -9.73 11.49 -12.29
N GLY A 324 -9.10 10.75 -11.37
CA GLY A 324 -8.09 11.23 -10.44
C GLY A 324 -7.35 10.07 -9.78
N ASN A 325 -6.19 10.37 -9.19
CA ASN A 325 -5.38 9.39 -8.47
C ASN A 325 -6.21 8.73 -7.35
N LEU A 326 -6.00 7.43 -7.17
CA LEU A 326 -6.69 6.57 -6.20
C LEU A 326 -8.21 6.54 -6.42
N GLY A 327 -8.69 6.81 -7.64
CA GLY A 327 -10.11 7.00 -7.96
C GLY A 327 -11.02 5.78 -7.75
N LEU A 328 -10.47 4.57 -7.56
CA LEU A 328 -11.24 3.39 -7.14
C LEU A 328 -11.51 3.35 -5.64
N VAL A 329 -10.80 4.17 -4.87
CA VAL A 329 -10.88 4.23 -3.40
C VAL A 329 -11.46 5.57 -2.99
N LEU A 330 -10.88 6.68 -3.44
CA LEU A 330 -11.25 8.02 -3.02
C LEU A 330 -12.54 8.52 -3.70
N PRO A 331 -13.40 9.26 -3.00
CA PRO A 331 -14.47 10.03 -3.64
C PRO A 331 -13.91 11.01 -4.68
N PRO A 332 -14.68 11.37 -5.72
CA PRO A 332 -14.18 12.16 -6.86
C PRO A 332 -13.43 13.44 -6.49
N ALA A 333 -13.93 14.18 -5.49
CA ALA A 333 -13.32 15.44 -5.07
C ALA A 333 -11.93 15.25 -4.45
N LEU A 334 -11.75 14.22 -3.61
CA LEU A 334 -10.46 13.92 -2.98
C LEU A 334 -9.50 13.23 -3.96
N ALA A 335 -10.02 12.46 -4.92
CA ALA A 335 -9.22 11.90 -6.03
C ALA A 335 -8.65 13.01 -6.93
N SER A 336 -9.47 14.02 -7.26
CA SER A 336 -9.03 15.21 -8.02
C SER A 336 -7.96 16.00 -7.27
N TRP A 337 -8.19 16.24 -5.97
CA TRP A 337 -7.20 16.92 -5.12
C TRP A 337 -5.87 16.16 -5.05
N THR A 338 -5.93 14.83 -4.94
CA THR A 338 -4.73 13.99 -4.91
C THR A 338 -3.98 14.06 -6.25
N LEU A 339 -4.70 14.08 -7.37
CA LEU A 339 -4.10 14.29 -8.69
C LEU A 339 -3.36 15.63 -8.77
N ASP A 340 -3.95 16.71 -8.27
CA ASP A 340 -3.29 18.02 -8.28
C ASP A 340 -2.05 18.05 -7.37
N LYS A 341 -2.04 17.27 -6.29
CA LYS A 341 -0.86 17.08 -5.45
C LYS A 341 0.23 16.30 -6.17
N VAL A 342 -0.11 15.19 -6.84
CA VAL A 342 0.83 14.41 -7.63
C VAL A 342 1.47 15.26 -8.75
N LYS A 343 0.69 16.12 -9.41
CA LYS A 343 1.22 17.09 -10.39
C LYS A 343 2.22 18.07 -9.79
N LYS A 344 1.96 18.57 -8.57
CA LYS A 344 2.87 19.49 -7.86
C LYS A 344 4.20 18.83 -7.49
N GLU A 345 4.23 17.50 -7.36
CA GLU A 345 5.47 16.74 -7.14
C GLU A 345 6.32 16.54 -8.41
N GLY A 346 5.85 17.01 -9.57
CA GLY A 346 6.58 16.97 -10.85
C GLY A 346 6.14 15.85 -11.79
N VAL A 347 5.03 15.16 -11.50
CA VAL A 347 4.49 14.10 -12.36
C VAL A 347 3.51 14.70 -13.37
N GLU A 348 3.63 14.35 -14.64
CA GLU A 348 2.63 14.67 -15.65
C GLU A 348 1.54 13.59 -15.69
N VAL A 349 0.33 13.95 -15.26
CA VAL A 349 -0.77 12.99 -15.05
C VAL A 349 -1.84 13.10 -16.13
N PHE A 350 -2.17 11.96 -16.75
CA PHE A 350 -3.24 11.78 -17.74
C PHE A 350 -4.39 10.93 -17.15
N PRO A 351 -5.38 11.55 -16.46
CA PRO A 351 -6.57 10.85 -16.00
C PRO A 351 -7.54 10.57 -17.15
N ASN A 352 -8.43 9.58 -16.98
CA ASN A 352 -9.38 9.13 -18.01
C ASN A 352 -8.71 8.61 -19.29
N VAL A 353 -7.47 8.11 -19.18
CA VAL A 353 -6.66 7.67 -20.31
C VAL A 353 -6.15 6.25 -20.09
N THR A 354 -6.27 5.40 -21.11
CA THR A 354 -5.73 4.03 -21.12
C THR A 354 -4.78 3.83 -22.29
N PRO A 355 -3.75 2.99 -22.15
CA PRO A 355 -2.92 2.61 -23.28
C PRO A 355 -3.73 1.69 -24.22
N VAL A 356 -3.62 1.93 -25.53
CA VAL A 356 -4.34 1.17 -26.57
C VAL A 356 -3.38 0.31 -27.38
N SER A 357 -2.20 0.84 -27.73
CA SER A 357 -1.14 0.11 -28.42
C SER A 357 0.23 0.55 -27.95
N VAL A 358 1.20 -0.35 -28.10
CA VAL A 358 2.61 -0.11 -27.77
C VAL A 358 3.46 -0.64 -28.88
N GLU A 359 4.33 0.21 -29.41
CA GLU A 359 5.24 -0.12 -30.49
C GLU A 359 6.68 0.07 -29.99
N PRO A 360 7.62 -0.83 -30.34
CA PRO A 360 9.03 -0.60 -30.07
C PRO A 360 9.52 0.67 -30.79
N GLU A 361 10.29 1.49 -30.09
CA GLU A 361 10.94 2.68 -30.66
C GLU A 361 12.44 2.67 -30.31
N SER A 362 13.26 3.47 -31.00
CA SER A 362 14.70 3.51 -30.74
C SER A 362 14.97 3.95 -29.29
N GLY A 363 15.46 3.03 -28.47
CA GLY A 363 15.76 3.27 -27.05
C GLY A 363 14.56 3.23 -26.11
N GLY A 364 13.38 2.81 -26.57
CA GLY A 364 12.16 2.85 -25.76
C GLY A 364 10.95 2.23 -26.43
N VAL A 365 9.78 2.77 -26.09
CA VAL A 365 8.48 2.39 -26.66
C VAL A 365 7.64 3.63 -26.94
N LYS A 366 6.82 3.55 -27.98
CA LYS A 366 5.77 4.51 -28.26
C LYS A 366 4.44 3.94 -27.80
N VAL A 367 3.77 4.65 -26.89
CA VAL A 367 2.47 4.27 -26.34
C VAL A 367 1.40 5.18 -26.93
N THR A 368 0.47 4.60 -27.71
CA THR A 368 -0.72 5.31 -28.19
C THR A 368 -1.86 5.07 -27.22
N THR A 369 -2.54 6.14 -26.83
CA THR A 369 -3.57 6.12 -25.79
C THR A 369 -4.98 6.28 -26.34
N SER A 370 -5.99 6.02 -25.49
CA SER A 370 -7.41 6.15 -25.84
C SER A 370 -7.86 7.57 -26.19
N SER A 371 -7.10 8.59 -25.77
CA SER A 371 -7.33 10.00 -26.12
C SER A 371 -6.67 10.41 -27.43
N GLY A 372 -5.91 9.51 -28.07
CA GLY A 372 -5.10 9.80 -29.26
C GLY A 372 -3.74 10.43 -28.95
N ILE A 373 -3.39 10.64 -27.67
CA ILE A 373 -2.05 11.07 -27.27
C ILE A 373 -1.07 9.93 -27.54
N GLU A 374 0.06 10.26 -28.16
CA GLU A 374 1.21 9.36 -28.35
C GLU A 374 2.35 9.79 -27.41
N LEU A 375 2.84 8.86 -26.60
CA LEU A 375 3.94 9.06 -25.67
C LEU A 375 5.11 8.16 -26.05
N THR A 376 6.20 8.74 -26.53
CA THR A 376 7.49 8.04 -26.63
C THR A 376 8.19 8.12 -25.28
N VAL A 377 8.44 6.97 -24.66
CA VAL A 377 9.08 6.84 -23.35
C VAL A 377 10.17 5.77 -23.40
N ASP A 378 11.17 5.91 -22.55
CA ASP A 378 12.31 4.99 -22.58
C ASP A 378 12.03 3.74 -21.71
N HIS A 379 11.13 3.89 -20.72
CA HIS A 379 10.68 2.80 -19.86
C HIS A 379 9.21 2.95 -19.40
N VAL A 380 8.56 1.83 -19.09
CA VAL A 380 7.19 1.76 -18.57
C VAL A 380 7.15 0.96 -17.27
N VAL A 381 6.41 1.44 -16.27
CA VAL A 381 6.10 0.72 -15.04
C VAL A 381 4.62 0.40 -15.02
N VAL A 382 4.26 -0.88 -14.90
CA VAL A 382 2.86 -1.35 -14.88
C VAL A 382 2.45 -1.69 -13.44
N ALA A 383 1.51 -0.92 -12.89
CA ALA A 383 1.05 -1.03 -11.50
C ALA A 383 -0.49 -1.12 -11.42
N VAL A 384 -1.06 -2.18 -12.02
CA VAL A 384 -2.52 -2.37 -12.19
C VAL A 384 -3.13 -3.45 -11.28
N GLY A 385 -2.54 -3.65 -10.10
CA GLY A 385 -3.03 -4.57 -9.06
C GLY A 385 -2.38 -5.95 -9.08
N LEU A 386 -2.97 -6.89 -8.34
CA LEU A 386 -2.38 -8.21 -8.03
C LEU A 386 -3.35 -9.36 -8.36
N TRP A 387 -2.79 -10.54 -8.63
CA TRP A 387 -3.49 -11.83 -8.55
C TRP A 387 -2.94 -12.62 -7.35
N PRO A 388 -3.78 -13.19 -6.47
CA PRO A 388 -3.29 -14.09 -5.42
C PRO A 388 -2.63 -15.33 -6.04
N ASN A 389 -1.52 -15.79 -5.47
CA ASN A 389 -0.78 -16.95 -5.96
C ASN A 389 -1.41 -18.24 -5.44
N THR A 390 -2.39 -18.76 -6.17
CA THR A 390 -3.12 -19.99 -5.80
C THR A 390 -2.73 -21.21 -6.64
N ASP A 391 -1.52 -21.21 -7.23
CA ASP A 391 -1.06 -22.27 -8.15
C ASP A 391 -1.11 -23.67 -7.50
N LEU A 392 -0.93 -23.75 -6.18
CA LEU A 392 -0.98 -25.00 -5.39
C LEU A 392 -2.40 -25.53 -5.13
N ALA A 393 -3.45 -24.76 -5.44
CA ALA A 393 -4.82 -25.17 -5.16
C ALA A 393 -5.23 -26.44 -5.92
N SER A 394 -4.78 -26.57 -7.17
CA SER A 394 -5.14 -27.70 -8.04
C SER A 394 -4.55 -29.01 -7.51
N SER A 395 -3.24 -29.04 -7.24
CA SER A 395 -2.57 -30.23 -6.70
C SER A 395 -3.01 -30.54 -5.27
N GLY A 396 -3.16 -29.52 -4.44
CA GLY A 396 -3.61 -29.65 -3.05
C GLY A 396 -5.11 -29.92 -2.88
N GLN A 397 -5.91 -29.90 -3.94
CA GLN A 397 -7.38 -30.01 -3.90
C GLN A 397 -8.02 -28.99 -2.96
N LEU A 398 -7.52 -27.75 -2.98
CA LEU A 398 -7.98 -26.65 -2.12
C LEU A 398 -8.97 -25.74 -2.85
N GLU A 399 -9.94 -25.22 -2.12
CA GLU A 399 -10.93 -24.29 -2.67
C GLU A 399 -10.34 -22.89 -2.85
N VAL A 400 -10.56 -22.30 -4.04
CA VAL A 400 -10.22 -20.91 -4.36
C VAL A 400 -11.50 -20.14 -4.64
N ASP A 401 -11.62 -18.94 -4.07
CA ASP A 401 -12.78 -18.10 -4.32
C ASP A 401 -12.78 -17.60 -5.78
N ARG A 402 -13.86 -17.87 -6.51
CA ARG A 402 -13.95 -17.57 -7.95
C ARG A 402 -14.06 -16.08 -8.26
N HIS A 403 -14.51 -15.27 -7.30
CA HIS A 403 -14.78 -13.85 -7.51
C HIS A 403 -13.69 -12.98 -6.88
N LEU A 404 -13.31 -13.30 -5.65
CA LEU A 404 -12.34 -12.54 -4.87
C LEU A 404 -10.89 -13.02 -5.10
N GLY A 405 -10.75 -14.26 -5.57
CA GLY A 405 -9.47 -14.97 -5.62
C GLY A 405 -9.01 -15.40 -4.22
N GLY A 406 -7.94 -16.19 -4.18
CA GLY A 406 -7.30 -16.65 -2.92
C GLY A 406 -7.92 -17.94 -2.37
N PHE A 407 -7.15 -18.62 -1.52
CA PHE A 407 -7.59 -19.84 -0.84
C PHE A 407 -8.72 -19.50 0.14
N ARG A 408 -9.86 -20.18 0.02
CA ARG A 408 -10.95 -20.02 1.00
C ARG A 408 -10.54 -20.71 2.29
N VAL A 409 -10.66 -19.97 3.39
CA VAL A 409 -10.30 -20.48 4.73
C VAL A 409 -11.45 -20.37 5.71
N ASN A 410 -11.54 -21.23 6.72
CA ASN A 410 -12.53 -21.09 7.79
C ASN A 410 -12.18 -19.91 8.73
N ALA A 411 -12.92 -19.76 9.84
CA ALA A 411 -12.69 -18.70 10.82
C ALA A 411 -11.31 -18.80 11.52
N GLU A 412 -10.69 -19.97 11.55
CA GLU A 412 -9.37 -20.23 12.14
C GLU A 412 -8.23 -20.16 11.11
N LEU A 413 -8.54 -19.65 9.90
CA LEU A 413 -7.64 -19.56 8.74
C LEU A 413 -7.22 -20.91 8.13
N GLN A 414 -7.94 -22.00 8.43
CA GLN A 414 -7.69 -23.32 7.84
C GLN A 414 -8.32 -23.42 6.44
N ALA A 415 -7.53 -23.85 5.47
CA ALA A 415 -8.00 -24.30 4.15
C ALA A 415 -8.41 -25.78 4.19
N CYS A 416 -7.73 -26.60 5.00
CA CYS A 416 -8.14 -27.95 5.38
C CYS A 416 -7.50 -28.35 6.73
N SER A 417 -7.64 -29.60 7.19
CA SER A 417 -7.33 -30.02 8.57
C SER A 417 -5.93 -29.66 9.08
N ASN A 418 -4.91 -29.68 8.24
CA ASN A 418 -3.53 -29.36 8.59
C ASN A 418 -2.87 -28.33 7.64
N VAL A 419 -3.70 -27.57 6.89
CA VAL A 419 -3.24 -26.52 5.98
C VAL A 419 -3.98 -25.23 6.27
N TRP A 420 -3.22 -24.17 6.52
CA TRP A 420 -3.71 -22.81 6.72
C TRP A 420 -3.35 -21.92 5.53
N ALA A 421 -4.01 -20.78 5.38
CA ALA A 421 -3.57 -19.72 4.47
C ALA A 421 -3.62 -18.34 5.14
N ALA A 422 -2.65 -17.48 4.84
CA ALA A 422 -2.53 -16.14 5.43
C ALA A 422 -2.03 -15.10 4.42
N GLY A 423 -2.17 -13.81 4.77
CA GLY A 423 -1.76 -12.69 3.91
C GLY A 423 -2.57 -12.58 2.62
N ASP A 424 -1.96 -12.04 1.57
CA ASP A 424 -2.63 -11.71 0.29
C ASP A 424 -3.30 -12.92 -0.39
N ALA A 425 -2.83 -14.13 -0.10
CA ALA A 425 -3.31 -15.38 -0.69
C ALA A 425 -4.60 -15.91 -0.03
N ALA A 426 -4.99 -15.39 1.14
CA ALA A 426 -6.14 -15.88 1.90
C ALA A 426 -7.42 -15.12 1.57
N CYS A 427 -8.47 -15.85 1.17
CA CYS A 427 -9.83 -15.37 1.14
C CYS A 427 -10.51 -15.74 2.47
N PHE A 428 -10.50 -14.83 3.43
CA PHE A 428 -10.99 -15.04 4.79
C PHE A 428 -12.44 -14.54 4.96
N TYR A 429 -13.05 -14.86 6.10
CA TYR A 429 -14.36 -14.35 6.48
C TYR A 429 -14.20 -13.26 7.53
N ASP A 430 -14.47 -12.02 7.15
CA ASP A 430 -14.52 -10.87 8.06
C ASP A 430 -15.85 -10.91 8.81
N PRO A 431 -15.85 -10.87 10.17
CA PRO A 431 -17.08 -11.01 10.95
C PRO A 431 -18.10 -9.89 10.72
N HIS A 432 -17.68 -8.73 10.21
CA HIS A 432 -18.56 -7.57 9.99
C HIS A 432 -18.88 -7.32 8.51
N LEU A 433 -18.04 -7.84 7.60
CA LEU A 433 -18.05 -7.52 6.17
C LEU A 433 -18.18 -8.75 5.27
N GLY A 434 -18.14 -9.97 5.84
CA GLY A 434 -18.27 -11.22 5.12
C GLY A 434 -16.99 -11.67 4.40
N ARG A 435 -17.13 -12.50 3.36
CA ARG A 435 -15.97 -13.01 2.61
C ARG A 435 -15.21 -11.89 1.92
N ARG A 436 -13.90 -11.85 2.13
CA ARG A 436 -13.01 -10.87 1.49
C ARG A 436 -11.58 -11.37 1.36
N ARG A 437 -10.81 -10.65 0.55
CA ARG A 437 -9.36 -10.74 0.43
C ARG A 437 -8.81 -9.32 0.47
N VAL A 438 -7.65 -9.12 1.09
CA VAL A 438 -7.00 -7.80 1.19
C VAL A 438 -5.51 -7.91 0.91
N GLU A 439 -4.89 -6.81 0.49
CA GLU A 439 -3.47 -6.70 0.16
C GLU A 439 -2.78 -5.76 1.15
N HIS A 440 -2.98 -6.05 2.44
CA HIS A 440 -2.52 -5.21 3.54
C HIS A 440 -1.38 -5.88 4.30
N HIS A 441 -0.33 -5.13 4.60
CA HIS A 441 0.77 -5.61 5.43
C HIS A 441 0.30 -5.96 6.86
N ASP A 442 -0.58 -5.14 7.45
CA ASP A 442 -1.22 -5.42 8.75
C ASP A 442 -1.99 -6.76 8.72
N HIS A 443 -2.77 -7.03 7.66
CA HIS A 443 -3.43 -8.33 7.48
C HIS A 443 -2.40 -9.46 7.43
N ALA A 444 -1.33 -9.34 6.64
CA ALA A 444 -0.31 -10.37 6.54
C ALA A 444 0.35 -10.67 7.89
N GLN A 445 0.68 -9.64 8.68
CA GLN A 445 1.24 -9.84 10.02
C GLN A 445 0.25 -10.54 10.96
N VAL A 446 -0.97 -10.03 11.08
CA VAL A 446 -1.94 -10.53 12.08
C VAL A 446 -2.48 -11.91 11.68
N SER A 447 -2.82 -12.12 10.40
CA SER A 447 -3.26 -13.44 9.91
C SER A 447 -2.14 -14.47 9.95
N GLY A 448 -0.90 -14.09 9.65
CA GLY A 448 0.26 -14.97 9.77
C GLY A 448 0.50 -15.39 11.22
N ARG A 449 0.53 -14.43 12.15
CA ARG A 449 0.64 -14.71 13.59
C ARG A 449 -0.49 -15.62 14.08
N LEU A 450 -1.74 -15.35 13.70
CA LEU A 450 -2.87 -16.19 14.09
C LEU A 450 -2.75 -17.61 13.53
N ALA A 451 -2.43 -17.75 12.24
CA ALA A 451 -2.25 -19.06 11.62
C ALA A 451 -1.13 -19.85 12.30
N GLY A 452 0.03 -19.22 12.56
CA GLY A 452 1.12 -19.85 13.31
C GLY A 452 0.71 -20.25 14.74
N SER A 453 -0.11 -19.43 15.39
CA SER A 453 -0.67 -19.74 16.71
C SER A 453 -1.56 -20.97 16.68
N ASN A 454 -2.49 -21.02 15.74
CA ASN A 454 -3.41 -22.16 15.56
C ASN A 454 -2.67 -23.43 15.11
N MET A 455 -1.64 -23.28 14.27
CA MET A 455 -0.72 -24.36 13.94
C MET A 455 -0.01 -24.89 15.19
N ALA A 456 0.33 -24.05 16.16
CA ALA A 456 0.97 -24.49 17.41
C ALA A 456 -0.02 -24.99 18.49
N GLY A 457 -1.31 -25.15 18.16
CA GLY A 457 -2.31 -25.75 19.05
C GLY A 457 -3.34 -24.79 19.62
N ASP A 458 -3.24 -23.48 19.33
CA ASP A 458 -4.34 -22.55 19.61
C ASP A 458 -5.54 -22.87 18.70
N GLN A 459 -6.72 -22.37 19.05
CA GLN A 459 -7.96 -22.51 18.27
C GLN A 459 -8.69 -21.17 18.22
N GLN A 460 -7.98 -20.16 17.75
CA GLN A 460 -8.44 -18.78 17.74
C GLN A 460 -9.07 -18.41 16.39
N LYS A 461 -10.16 -17.63 16.46
CA LYS A 461 -10.84 -17.08 15.29
C LYS A 461 -10.17 -15.80 14.81
N PHE A 462 -10.20 -15.57 13.51
CA PHE A 462 -9.74 -14.33 12.88
C PHE A 462 -10.83 -13.27 12.96
N GLU A 463 -10.71 -12.37 13.93
CA GLU A 463 -11.65 -11.26 14.17
C GLU A 463 -11.05 -9.88 13.83
N HIS A 464 -9.79 -9.85 13.38
CA HIS A 464 -9.08 -8.61 13.13
C HIS A 464 -9.59 -7.87 11.90
N GLN A 465 -10.00 -6.62 12.11
CA GLN A 465 -10.32 -5.70 11.02
C GLN A 465 -9.05 -5.04 10.51
N SER A 466 -8.52 -5.57 9.40
CA SER A 466 -7.26 -5.11 8.87
C SER A 466 -7.30 -3.63 8.43
N MET A 467 -6.20 -2.92 8.69
CA MET A 467 -5.96 -1.58 8.17
C MET A 467 -4.96 -1.56 7.01
N PHE A 468 -5.02 -0.49 6.23
CA PHE A 468 -4.11 -0.14 5.15
C PHE A 468 -3.57 1.27 5.38
N TRP A 469 -2.38 1.58 4.88
CA TRP A 469 -1.85 2.93 4.82
C TRP A 469 -1.07 3.17 3.52
N SER A 470 -0.98 4.43 3.13
CA SER A 470 -0.14 4.88 2.01
C SER A 470 0.34 6.30 2.24
N ASP A 471 1.59 6.54 1.89
CA ASP A 471 2.21 7.85 1.89
C ASP A 471 2.49 8.25 0.43
N VAL A 472 1.71 9.20 -0.07
CA VAL A 472 1.87 9.76 -1.42
C VAL A 472 2.80 10.96 -1.31
N GLY A 473 4.10 10.68 -1.43
CA GLY A 473 5.13 11.69 -1.24
C GLY A 473 5.28 12.14 0.22
N PRO A 474 5.91 13.30 0.45
CA PRO A 474 6.32 13.71 1.80
C PRO A 474 5.19 14.28 2.67
N ASP A 475 4.05 14.69 2.09
CA ASP A 475 3.04 15.52 2.77
C ASP A 475 1.62 14.91 2.80
N VAL A 476 1.39 13.79 2.13
CA VAL A 476 0.06 13.18 2.00
C VAL A 476 0.06 11.75 2.51
N GLY A 477 -0.62 11.52 3.63
CA GLY A 477 -0.83 10.20 4.21
C GLY A 477 -2.30 9.81 4.23
N PHE A 478 -2.56 8.53 3.98
CA PHE A 478 -3.86 7.90 4.10
C PHE A 478 -3.78 6.70 5.04
N GLU A 479 -4.81 6.50 5.87
CA GLU A 479 -5.07 5.23 6.56
C GLU A 479 -6.50 4.79 6.25
N ALA A 480 -6.75 3.49 6.18
CA ALA A 480 -8.08 2.97 5.88
C ALA A 480 -8.34 1.62 6.54
N THR A 481 -9.62 1.33 6.82
CA THR A 481 -10.08 0.00 7.21
C THR A 481 -11.50 -0.25 6.69
N GLY A 482 -11.89 -1.52 6.60
CA GLY A 482 -13.17 -1.94 6.03
C GLY A 482 -13.22 -2.00 4.51
N VAL A 483 -14.38 -1.73 3.91
CA VAL A 483 -14.63 -1.68 2.47
C VAL A 483 -14.55 -0.23 1.99
N VAL A 484 -13.45 0.12 1.30
CA VAL A 484 -13.15 1.46 0.80
C VAL A 484 -13.21 1.49 -0.73
N ASP A 485 -14.42 1.55 -1.27
CA ASP A 485 -14.72 1.51 -2.71
C ASP A 485 -15.47 2.79 -3.09
N SER A 486 -14.91 3.57 -4.03
CA SER A 486 -15.46 4.88 -4.44
C SER A 486 -16.82 4.79 -5.12
N SER A 487 -17.24 3.61 -5.58
CA SER A 487 -18.58 3.39 -6.11
C SER A 487 -19.65 3.41 -5.02
N LEU A 488 -19.29 3.14 -3.76
CA LEU A 488 -20.20 3.21 -2.63
C LEU A 488 -20.59 4.68 -2.35
N PRO A 489 -21.79 4.91 -1.81
CA PRO A 489 -22.09 6.21 -1.24
C PRO A 489 -21.08 6.56 -0.13
N THR A 490 -20.60 7.80 -0.15
CA THR A 490 -19.60 8.29 0.80
C THR A 490 -20.05 9.58 1.48
N CYS A 491 -19.60 9.76 2.72
CA CYS A 491 -19.73 11.00 3.47
C CYS A 491 -18.32 11.47 3.87
N GLY A 492 -17.82 12.50 3.19
CA GLY A 492 -16.54 13.14 3.49
C GLY A 492 -16.72 14.27 4.50
N VAL A 493 -15.84 14.34 5.50
CA VAL A 493 -15.80 15.40 6.51
C VAL A 493 -14.39 15.98 6.56
N TYR A 494 -14.27 17.24 6.16
CA TYR A 494 -13.00 17.96 6.03
C TYR A 494 -13.10 19.28 6.82
N PRO A 495 -12.33 19.47 7.91
CA PRO A 495 -12.26 20.75 8.61
C PRO A 495 -11.43 21.75 7.80
N LYS A 496 -11.98 22.95 7.56
CA LYS A 496 -11.29 24.01 6.82
C LYS A 496 -9.97 24.39 7.48
N THR A 497 -8.99 24.77 6.66
CA THR A 497 -7.66 25.16 7.12
C THR A 497 -7.62 26.58 7.71
N SER A 498 -8.63 27.43 7.43
CA SER A 498 -8.75 28.81 7.97
C SER A 498 -10.21 29.20 8.27
N THR A 499 -10.38 30.15 9.19
CA THR A 499 -11.65 30.78 9.61
C THR A 499 -12.12 31.92 8.71
N GLU A 500 -11.47 32.19 7.58
CA GLU A 500 -11.94 33.22 6.66
C GLU A 500 -13.23 32.74 5.96
N LEU A 501 -14.33 33.40 6.30
CA LEU A 501 -15.65 33.21 5.71
C LEU A 501 -15.59 33.53 4.22
N LEU A 502 -15.44 32.51 3.38
CA LEU A 502 -15.72 32.65 1.95
C LEU A 502 -17.20 32.96 1.76
N GLN A 503 -17.48 34.04 1.03
CA GLN A 503 -18.80 34.36 0.50
C GLN A 503 -19.35 33.18 -0.32
N GLU A 504 -20.67 33.02 -0.31
CA GLU A 504 -21.41 31.88 -0.86
C GLU A 504 -20.93 31.45 -2.26
N GLY A 505 -20.20 30.33 -2.31
CA GLY A 505 -19.70 29.66 -3.51
C GLY A 505 -18.88 28.46 -3.07
N GLY A 506 -19.26 27.25 -3.50
CA GLY A 506 -18.81 25.97 -2.92
C GLY A 506 -17.29 25.87 -2.72
N ALA A 507 -16.88 25.55 -1.50
CA ALA A 507 -15.47 25.33 -1.14
C ALA A 507 -14.93 24.08 -1.88
N GLY A 508 -13.80 24.23 -2.57
CA GLY A 508 -13.06 23.13 -3.17
C GLY A 508 -12.28 22.35 -2.12
N VAL A 509 -11.85 21.11 -2.43
CA VAL A 509 -11.07 20.29 -1.49
C VAL A 509 -9.70 20.93 -1.14
N ASP A 510 -9.23 21.86 -1.96
CA ASP A 510 -7.99 22.62 -1.73
C ASP A 510 -8.01 23.51 -0.47
N ASP A 511 -9.19 23.82 0.08
CA ASP A 511 -9.34 24.60 1.31
C ASP A 511 -9.08 23.76 2.59
N TYR A 512 -8.80 22.47 2.43
CA TYR A 512 -8.66 21.50 3.51
C TYR A 512 -7.26 20.86 3.52
N SER A 513 -6.83 20.41 4.70
CA SER A 513 -5.51 19.77 4.87
C SER A 513 -5.58 18.35 5.42
N LYS A 514 -6.75 17.92 5.88
CA LYS A 514 -7.03 16.60 6.46
C LYS A 514 -8.53 16.30 6.48
N GLY A 515 -8.90 15.05 6.75
CA GLY A 515 -10.29 14.69 7.02
C GLY A 515 -10.53 13.20 7.13
N VAL A 516 -11.81 12.83 7.12
CA VAL A 516 -12.27 11.44 7.15
C VAL A 516 -13.35 11.22 6.10
N VAL A 517 -13.32 10.05 5.46
CA VAL A 517 -14.33 9.58 4.52
C VAL A 517 -14.96 8.33 5.09
N PHE A 518 -16.29 8.36 5.27
CA PHE A 518 -17.08 7.19 5.64
C PHE A 518 -17.71 6.58 4.38
N TYR A 519 -17.55 5.28 4.20
CA TYR A 519 -18.14 4.50 3.11
C TYR A 519 -19.37 3.78 3.62
N LEU A 520 -20.48 3.89 2.88
CA LEU A 520 -21.78 3.46 3.33
C LEU A 520 -22.30 2.30 2.49
N SER A 521 -22.93 1.31 3.12
CA SER A 521 -23.71 0.31 2.41
C SER A 521 -24.86 0.98 1.66
N ARG A 522 -25.18 0.47 0.46
CA ARG A 522 -26.22 1.07 -0.39
C ARG A 522 -27.61 1.00 0.23
N GLU A 523 -27.93 -0.14 0.85
CA GLU A 523 -29.28 -0.44 1.36
C GLU A 523 -29.51 0.20 2.73
N GLU A 524 -28.64 -0.13 3.71
CA GLU A 524 -28.88 0.25 5.11
C GLU A 524 -28.20 1.57 5.52
N ARG A 525 -27.40 2.18 4.63
CA ARG A 525 -26.58 3.36 4.94
C ARG A 525 -25.69 3.17 6.16
N ARG A 526 -25.23 1.93 6.37
CA ARG A 526 -24.31 1.52 7.46
C ARG A 526 -22.88 1.82 7.04
N VAL A 527 -22.06 2.31 7.95
CA VAL A 527 -20.61 2.48 7.72
C VAL A 527 -19.97 1.11 7.56
N VAL A 528 -19.40 0.87 6.39
CA VAL A 528 -18.70 -0.38 6.02
C VAL A 528 -17.21 -0.17 5.79
N GLY A 529 -16.77 1.09 5.69
CA GLY A 529 -15.37 1.46 5.56
C GLY A 529 -15.12 2.87 6.04
N VAL A 530 -13.90 3.13 6.47
CA VAL A 530 -13.44 4.44 6.90
C VAL A 530 -12.05 4.67 6.33
N LEU A 531 -11.83 5.84 5.75
CA LEU A 531 -10.52 6.31 5.30
C LEU A 531 -10.23 7.65 5.99
N THR A 532 -9.06 7.78 6.56
CA THR A 532 -8.54 9.05 7.08
C THR A 532 -7.47 9.59 6.15
N TRP A 533 -7.51 10.90 5.93
CA TRP A 533 -6.56 11.62 5.10
C TRP A 533 -5.85 12.65 5.99
N ASN A 534 -4.52 12.56 6.10
CA ASN A 534 -3.69 13.36 7.01
C ASN A 534 -4.21 13.39 8.46
N LEU A 535 -4.77 12.27 8.89
CA LEU A 535 -5.29 12.07 10.23
C LEU A 535 -4.93 10.65 10.66
N PHE A 536 -3.99 10.55 11.60
CA PHE A 536 -3.32 9.30 11.97
C PHE A 536 -3.74 8.82 13.36
N GLY A 537 -3.58 7.52 13.62
CA GLY A 537 -3.88 6.92 14.93
C GLY A 537 -5.38 6.88 15.24
N LYS A 538 -6.23 6.82 14.21
CA LYS A 538 -7.69 6.79 14.34
C LYS A 538 -8.32 5.44 13.96
N MET A 539 -7.50 4.44 13.64
CA MET A 539 -7.99 3.16 13.14
C MET A 539 -8.80 2.37 14.17
N ASP A 540 -8.50 2.46 15.47
CA ASP A 540 -9.33 1.78 16.48
C ASP A 540 -10.75 2.36 16.57
N ILE A 541 -10.87 3.68 16.41
CA ILE A 541 -12.16 4.36 16.32
C ILE A 541 -12.88 3.90 15.05
N ALA A 542 -12.19 3.86 13.92
CA ALA A 542 -12.75 3.40 12.65
C ALA A 542 -13.27 1.95 12.72
N ARG A 543 -12.47 1.02 13.29
CA ARG A 543 -12.86 -0.38 13.52
C ARG A 543 -14.10 -0.49 14.40
N LYS A 544 -14.17 0.31 15.47
CA LYS A 544 -15.34 0.36 16.37
C LYS A 544 -16.59 0.86 15.65
N VAL A 545 -16.46 1.90 14.83
CA VAL A 545 -17.57 2.45 14.02
C VAL A 545 -18.16 1.40 13.08
N ILE A 546 -17.32 0.61 12.41
CA ILE A 546 -17.76 -0.47 11.51
C ILE A 546 -18.38 -1.62 12.31
N ALA A 547 -17.73 -2.06 13.39
CA ALA A 547 -18.19 -3.17 14.23
C ALA A 547 -19.56 -2.88 14.87
N GLU A 548 -19.78 -1.66 15.36
CA GLU A 548 -21.06 -1.22 15.93
C GLU A 548 -22.14 -0.97 14.86
N GLY A 549 -21.78 -1.04 13.58
CA GLY A 549 -22.72 -0.84 12.48
C GLY A 549 -23.35 0.55 12.48
N LYS A 550 -22.56 1.58 12.79
CA LYS A 550 -23.03 2.98 12.80
C LYS A 550 -23.64 3.36 11.46
N LYS A 551 -24.68 4.19 11.49
CA LYS A 551 -25.37 4.67 10.29
C LYS A 551 -24.98 6.10 9.95
N GLU A 552 -25.25 6.48 8.70
CA GLU A 552 -24.97 7.83 8.18
C GLU A 552 -25.46 8.96 9.09
N GLY A 553 -26.68 8.85 9.65
CA GLY A 553 -27.26 9.86 10.54
C GLY A 553 -26.49 10.06 11.87
N GLU A 554 -25.58 9.16 12.21
CA GLU A 554 -24.75 9.24 13.43
C GLU A 554 -23.38 9.92 13.16
N ILE A 555 -22.98 10.11 11.90
CA ILE A 555 -21.64 10.59 11.53
C ILE A 555 -21.29 11.92 12.19
N GLY A 556 -22.25 12.85 12.29
CA GLY A 556 -22.02 14.15 12.94
C GLY A 556 -21.58 14.03 14.40
N ARG A 557 -22.01 12.98 15.11
CA ARG A 557 -21.60 12.70 16.51
C ARG A 557 -20.26 11.97 16.61
N LEU A 558 -19.80 11.37 15.52
CA LEU A 558 -18.50 10.68 15.46
C LEU A 558 -17.34 11.66 15.23
N MET A 559 -17.60 12.84 14.67
CA MET A 559 -16.57 13.82 14.28
C MET A 559 -15.59 14.20 15.41
N SER A 560 -16.09 14.34 16.65
CA SER A 560 -15.25 14.66 17.82
C SER A 560 -14.25 13.53 18.13
N GLN A 561 -14.62 12.27 17.92
CA GLN A 561 -13.73 11.12 18.14
C GLN A 561 -12.55 11.16 17.15
N PHE A 562 -12.81 11.59 15.91
CA PHE A 562 -11.77 11.81 14.89
C PHE A 562 -10.99 13.13 15.09
N GLY A 563 -11.33 13.96 16.07
CA GLY A 563 -10.66 15.24 16.32
C GLY A 563 -10.95 16.29 15.23
N LEU A 564 -12.15 16.24 14.66
CA LEU A 564 -12.62 17.16 13.60
C LEU A 564 -13.73 18.08 14.12
N GLU A 565 -13.57 18.61 15.34
CA GLU A 565 -14.55 19.53 15.91
C GLU A 565 -14.67 20.82 15.09
N PRO A 566 -15.90 21.34 14.90
CA PRO A 566 -16.07 22.68 14.36
C PRO A 566 -15.41 23.69 15.32
N PRO A 567 -14.83 24.80 14.81
CA PRO A 567 -14.23 25.80 15.67
C PRO A 567 -15.27 26.31 16.69
N PRO A 568 -14.85 26.63 17.93
CA PRO A 568 -15.75 27.16 18.94
C PRO A 568 -16.47 28.40 18.38
N LYS A 569 -17.79 28.48 18.57
CA LYS A 569 -18.54 29.69 18.21
C LYS A 569 -17.89 30.88 18.91
N PRO A 570 -17.64 32.02 18.22
CA PRO A 570 -17.16 33.21 18.88
C PRO A 570 -18.12 33.53 20.04
N GLN A 571 -17.58 33.65 21.25
CA GLN A 571 -18.37 34.13 22.38
C GLN A 571 -18.92 35.50 21.99
N PRO A 572 -20.22 35.78 22.23
CA PRO A 572 -20.75 37.11 21.97
C PRO A 572 -19.87 38.09 22.76
N GLN A 573 -19.20 38.99 22.03
CA GLN A 573 -18.50 40.11 22.64
C GLN A 573 -19.53 40.81 23.51
N GLN A 574 -19.38 40.70 24.83
CA GLN A 574 -20.06 41.60 25.74
C GLN A 574 -19.50 42.97 25.41
N TYR A 575 -20.26 43.74 24.63
CA TYR A 575 -20.06 45.18 24.56
C TYR A 575 -20.24 45.70 25.99
N GLN A 576 -19.14 46.06 26.64
CA GLN A 576 -19.15 46.91 27.83
C GLN A 576 -19.16 48.37 27.40
#